data_AF-A0A163JY36-F1
#
_entry.id   AF-A0A163JY36-F1
#
_cell.length_a   1.000
_cell.length_b   1.000
_cell.length_c   1.000
_cell.angle_alpha   90.00
_cell.angle_beta   90.00
_cell.angle_gamma   90.00
#
_symmetry.space_group_name_H-M   'P 1'
#
loop_
_entity.id
_entity.type
_entity.pdbx_description
1 polymer ?
#
loop_
_entity_poly.entity_id
_entity_poly.type
_entity_poly.pdbx_seq_one_letter_code
_entity_poly.pdbx_strand_id
1 'polypeptide(L)'
;MPSLTQLPAEMRQQILLLVLPDTHRVESAVPIQFIQLFHINQRLRLDMVAVAGIWTPIHYISSPCTLTARSPRTRGWNLNRICLDLFSTSFLGRIVNRYPNAHHPNYLHPELIALWNNAVPFLPKDVEEVWLGVTPAPAEKRVHHPTWQECGPRWIDVFVHNDHASQRFLGGHIQDVAALVKKIDDHYEGCVSIKLSGRLSVKSAFFVEAIGQEVEKDLEFVGRWVSNEEAPGAAVSSQLLCPMARKKRRCGTHLLAWLGNVAWSKEAGDAYAGLADQGFDRMLMEDIKGIAKLCDGEGMIVLLPGNILRRAFQHRVAADLGLKTVEVSEGSDRHVVVRR
;
A
#
# COMPACT_ATOMS: atom_id res chain seq x y z
N MET A 1 -20.05 -29.69 -31.33
CA MET A 1 -20.12 -28.35 -30.72
C MET A 1 -19.76 -27.32 -31.77
N PRO A 2 -20.53 -26.23 -31.93
CA PRO A 2 -20.15 -25.16 -32.86
C PRO A 2 -18.85 -24.50 -32.38
N SER A 3 -17.94 -24.23 -33.32
CA SER A 3 -16.70 -23.49 -33.05
C SER A 3 -16.99 -21.99 -33.02
N LEU A 4 -16.19 -21.22 -32.26
CA LEU A 4 -16.35 -19.75 -32.15
C LEU A 4 -16.47 -19.07 -33.52
N THR A 5 -15.69 -19.51 -34.51
CA THR A 5 -15.67 -18.96 -35.89
C THR A 5 -16.91 -19.27 -36.72
N GLN A 6 -17.79 -20.17 -36.26
CA GLN A 6 -19.06 -20.51 -36.90
C GLN A 6 -20.26 -19.71 -36.36
N LEU A 7 -20.09 -18.98 -35.25
CA LEU A 7 -21.13 -18.12 -34.69
C LEU A 7 -21.33 -16.85 -35.53
N PRO A 8 -22.51 -16.19 -35.47
CA PRO A 8 -22.72 -14.85 -36.03
C PRO A 8 -21.73 -13.82 -35.48
N ALA A 9 -21.44 -12.76 -36.25
CA ALA A 9 -20.41 -11.79 -35.89
C ALA A 9 -20.70 -11.09 -34.55
N GLU A 10 -21.97 -10.75 -34.33
CA GLU A 10 -22.47 -10.09 -33.13
C GLU A 10 -22.20 -10.94 -31.89
N MET A 11 -22.49 -12.24 -31.95
CA MET A 11 -22.21 -13.17 -30.87
C MET A 11 -20.71 -13.35 -30.63
N ARG A 12 -19.90 -13.43 -31.70
CA ARG A 12 -18.43 -13.52 -31.56
C ARG A 12 -17.88 -12.27 -30.88
N GLN A 13 -18.32 -11.08 -31.28
CA GLN A 13 -17.88 -9.82 -30.71
C GLN A 13 -18.26 -9.70 -29.24
N GLN A 14 -19.48 -10.09 -28.85
CA GLN A 14 -19.91 -10.15 -27.45
C GLN A 14 -19.05 -11.12 -26.63
N ILE A 15 -18.77 -12.32 -27.15
CA ILE A 15 -17.90 -13.29 -26.48
C ILE A 15 -16.48 -12.72 -26.33
N LEU A 16 -15.93 -12.08 -27.37
CA LEU A 16 -14.60 -11.49 -27.33
C LEU A 16 -14.51 -10.37 -26.29
N LEU A 17 -15.54 -9.49 -26.21
CA LEU A 17 -15.63 -8.44 -25.20
C LEU A 17 -15.56 -9.01 -23.77
N LEU A 18 -16.24 -10.12 -23.50
CA LEU A 18 -16.24 -10.77 -22.17
C LEU A 18 -14.88 -11.36 -21.78
N VAL A 19 -13.99 -11.58 -22.75
CA VAL A 19 -12.63 -12.11 -22.51
C VAL A 19 -11.62 -10.98 -22.31
N LEU A 20 -11.96 -9.75 -22.70
CA LEU A 20 -11.09 -8.60 -22.51
C LEU A 20 -11.08 -8.16 -21.04
N PRO A 21 -9.95 -7.66 -20.54
CA PRO A 21 -9.90 -7.15 -19.18
C PRO A 21 -10.74 -5.87 -19.07
N ASP A 22 -11.42 -5.72 -17.93
CA ASP A 22 -12.17 -4.51 -17.58
C ASP A 22 -11.24 -3.30 -17.32
N THR A 23 -9.96 -3.57 -17.08
CA THR A 23 -8.95 -2.57 -16.75
C THR A 23 -7.74 -2.64 -17.70
N HIS A 24 -7.14 -1.48 -17.95
CA HIS A 24 -5.97 -1.37 -18.81
C HIS A 24 -4.97 -0.34 -18.27
N ARG A 25 -3.69 -0.68 -18.19
CA ARG A 25 -2.64 0.27 -17.78
C ARG A 25 -2.12 1.04 -18.97
N VAL A 26 -2.17 2.36 -18.94
CA VAL A 26 -1.73 3.21 -20.05
C VAL A 26 -0.22 3.06 -20.32
N GLU A 27 0.57 2.74 -19.29
CA GLU A 27 2.00 2.51 -19.43
C GLU A 27 2.34 1.18 -20.11
N SER A 28 1.41 0.21 -20.10
CA SER A 28 1.59 -1.11 -20.72
C SER A 28 1.33 -1.06 -22.23
N ALA A 29 1.96 -1.99 -22.96
CA ALA A 29 1.56 -2.27 -24.34
C ALA A 29 0.12 -2.80 -24.39
N VAL A 30 -0.47 -2.79 -25.59
CA VAL A 30 -1.77 -3.42 -25.90
C VAL A 30 -1.92 -4.74 -25.13
N PRO A 31 -3.07 -5.02 -24.46
CA PRO A 31 -3.21 -6.21 -23.63
C PRO A 31 -2.76 -7.47 -24.38
N ILE A 32 -2.03 -8.36 -23.71
CA ILE A 32 -1.54 -9.57 -24.37
C ILE A 32 -2.68 -10.43 -24.93
N GLN A 33 -3.86 -10.34 -24.31
CA GLN A 33 -5.11 -10.95 -24.78
C GLN A 33 -5.49 -10.43 -26.17
N PHE A 34 -5.40 -9.12 -26.41
CA PHE A 34 -5.62 -8.52 -27.74
C PHE A 34 -4.62 -9.09 -28.75
N ILE A 35 -3.33 -9.10 -28.40
CA ILE A 35 -2.27 -9.58 -29.30
C ILE A 35 -2.51 -11.05 -29.66
N GLN A 36 -2.78 -11.90 -28.67
CA GLN A 36 -3.07 -13.32 -28.88
C GLN A 36 -4.27 -13.51 -29.81
N LEU A 37 -5.37 -12.77 -29.59
CA LEU A 37 -6.57 -12.87 -30.42
C LEU A 37 -6.33 -12.42 -31.87
N PHE A 38 -5.47 -11.42 -32.10
CA PHE A 38 -5.11 -10.96 -33.45
C PHE A 38 -4.31 -11.99 -34.28
N HIS A 39 -3.65 -12.94 -33.61
CA HIS A 39 -2.81 -13.96 -34.24
C HIS A 39 -3.52 -15.28 -34.54
N ILE A 40 -4.75 -15.50 -34.03
CA ILE A 40 -5.45 -16.80 -34.18
C ILE A 40 -6.08 -16.97 -35.57
N ASN A 41 -6.93 -16.02 -36.01
CA ASN A 41 -7.70 -16.16 -37.24
C ASN A 41 -8.06 -14.80 -37.86
N GLN A 42 -8.10 -14.72 -39.20
CA GLN A 42 -8.44 -13.48 -39.93
C GLN A 42 -9.85 -12.95 -39.61
N ARG A 43 -10.85 -13.82 -39.41
CA ARG A 43 -12.20 -13.40 -39.03
C ARG A 43 -12.22 -12.75 -37.65
N LEU A 44 -11.57 -13.38 -36.67
CA LEU A 44 -11.45 -12.83 -35.32
C LEU A 44 -10.68 -11.51 -35.32
N ARG A 45 -9.68 -11.35 -36.18
CA ARG A 45 -8.99 -10.06 -36.35
C ARG A 45 -9.93 -8.95 -36.78
N LEU A 46 -10.85 -9.21 -37.72
CA LEU A 46 -11.84 -8.22 -38.14
C LEU A 46 -12.85 -7.92 -37.02
N ASP A 47 -13.32 -8.95 -36.31
CA ASP A 47 -14.19 -8.77 -35.15
C ASP A 47 -13.50 -7.93 -34.06
N MET A 48 -12.21 -8.15 -33.82
CA MET A 48 -11.42 -7.41 -32.83
C MET A 48 -11.27 -5.92 -33.18
N VAL A 49 -11.32 -5.53 -34.45
CA VAL A 49 -11.34 -4.11 -34.84
C VAL A 49 -12.65 -3.45 -34.38
N ALA A 50 -13.79 -4.13 -34.57
CA ALA A 50 -15.07 -3.64 -34.08
C ALA A 50 -15.13 -3.62 -32.54
N VAL A 51 -14.66 -4.70 -31.90
CA VAL A 51 -14.55 -4.80 -30.43
C VAL A 51 -13.68 -3.69 -29.87
N ALA A 52 -12.52 -3.39 -30.47
CA ALA A 52 -11.64 -2.31 -30.03
C ALA A 52 -12.34 -0.94 -30.07
N GLY A 53 -13.28 -0.72 -30.99
CA GLY A 53 -14.06 0.52 -31.10
C GLY A 53 -15.12 0.69 -29.99
N ILE A 54 -15.57 -0.40 -29.38
CA ILE A 54 -16.62 -0.40 -28.34
C ILE A 54 -16.12 -0.84 -26.96
N TRP A 55 -14.88 -1.28 -26.85
CA TRP A 55 -14.24 -1.63 -25.59
C TRP A 55 -13.86 -0.36 -24.82
N THR A 56 -14.43 -0.19 -23.64
CA THR A 56 -14.29 1.01 -22.80
C THR A 56 -13.70 0.67 -21.44
N PRO A 57 -12.47 0.12 -21.35
CA PRO A 57 -11.90 -0.28 -20.06
C PRO A 57 -11.64 0.92 -19.17
N ILE A 58 -11.41 0.67 -17.88
CA ILE A 58 -10.85 1.69 -16.99
C ILE A 58 -9.35 1.80 -17.26
N HIS A 59 -8.92 2.97 -17.73
CA HIS A 59 -7.53 3.25 -18.05
C HIS A 59 -6.76 3.72 -16.81
N TYR A 60 -5.95 2.83 -16.23
CA TYR A 60 -5.09 3.15 -15.10
C TYR A 60 -3.87 3.95 -15.53
N ILE A 61 -3.65 5.05 -14.83
CA ILE A 61 -2.50 5.92 -14.95
C ILE A 61 -1.81 5.90 -13.60
N SER A 62 -0.62 5.30 -13.56
CA SER A 62 0.16 5.19 -12.32
C SER A 62 1.18 6.29 -12.15
N SER A 63 1.50 7.05 -13.20
CA SER A 63 2.44 8.17 -13.11
C SER A 63 1.84 9.47 -13.69
N PRO A 64 1.88 10.59 -12.95
CA PRO A 64 1.57 11.91 -13.50
C PRO A 64 2.43 12.27 -14.72
N CYS A 65 3.66 11.74 -14.79
CA CYS A 65 4.55 11.93 -15.92
C CYS A 65 4.02 11.31 -17.23
N THR A 66 3.16 10.29 -17.15
CA THR A 66 2.53 9.67 -18.32
C THR A 66 1.60 10.64 -19.06
N LEU A 67 0.98 11.60 -18.35
CA LEU A 67 0.09 12.61 -18.90
C LEU A 67 0.86 13.81 -19.48
N THR A 68 1.93 14.22 -18.81
CA THR A 68 2.72 15.39 -19.20
C THR A 68 3.69 15.09 -20.35
N ALA A 69 4.22 13.87 -20.42
CA ALA A 69 4.96 13.41 -21.58
C ALA A 69 3.96 13.22 -22.74
N ARG A 70 4.17 13.87 -23.88
CA ARG A 70 3.40 13.69 -25.13
C ARG A 70 3.57 12.26 -25.68
N SER A 71 3.11 11.25 -24.96
CA SER A 71 3.30 9.85 -25.31
C SER A 71 2.38 9.51 -26.49
N PRO A 72 2.90 9.02 -27.62
CA PRO A 72 2.09 8.63 -28.77
C PRO A 72 1.18 7.42 -28.51
N ARG A 73 1.30 6.75 -27.35
CA ARG A 73 0.59 5.50 -27.04
C ARG A 73 -0.90 5.66 -26.73
N THR A 74 -1.39 6.86 -26.45
CA THR A 74 -2.79 7.11 -26.07
C THR A 74 -3.67 7.55 -27.24
N ARG A 75 -3.11 7.85 -28.42
CA ARG A 75 -3.81 8.57 -29.52
C ARG A 75 -4.91 7.79 -30.26
N GLY A 76 -5.26 6.58 -29.84
CA GLY A 76 -6.29 5.79 -30.51
C GLY A 76 -7.19 4.98 -29.58
N TRP A 77 -7.11 5.21 -28.27
CA TRP A 77 -7.95 4.51 -27.30
C TRP A 77 -9.09 5.39 -26.83
N ASN A 78 -10.24 4.76 -26.62
CA ASN A 78 -11.38 5.40 -26.01
C ASN A 78 -11.09 5.56 -24.51
N LEU A 79 -10.66 6.77 -24.11
CA LEU A 79 -10.32 7.11 -22.72
C LEU A 79 -11.53 7.59 -21.90
N ASN A 80 -12.75 7.14 -22.22
CA ASN A 80 -13.96 7.56 -21.50
C ASN A 80 -13.86 7.36 -19.97
N ARG A 81 -13.11 6.36 -19.51
CA ARG A 81 -12.93 6.06 -18.08
C ARG A 81 -11.46 5.97 -17.73
N ILE A 82 -11.01 6.80 -16.80
CA ILE A 82 -9.62 6.79 -16.32
C ILE A 82 -9.54 6.57 -14.81
N CYS A 83 -8.46 5.94 -14.35
CA CYS A 83 -8.16 5.78 -12.93
C CYS A 83 -6.77 6.32 -12.61
N LEU A 84 -6.69 7.33 -11.75
CA LEU A 84 -5.44 7.93 -11.28
C LEU A 84 -5.00 7.22 -10.00
N ASP A 85 -3.93 6.43 -10.06
CA ASP A 85 -3.41 5.71 -8.89
C ASP A 85 -2.55 6.65 -8.03
N LEU A 86 -3.19 7.30 -7.04
CA LEU A 86 -2.61 8.42 -6.31
C LEU A 86 -1.35 8.04 -5.51
N PHE A 87 -1.32 6.81 -5.00
CA PHE A 87 -0.27 6.33 -4.10
C PHE A 87 0.63 5.28 -4.76
N SER A 88 0.65 5.24 -6.10
CA SER A 88 1.46 4.30 -6.89
C SER A 88 2.96 4.31 -6.55
N THR A 89 3.49 5.47 -6.18
CA THR A 89 4.91 5.70 -5.84
C THR A 89 5.18 5.74 -4.33
N SER A 90 4.15 5.58 -3.50
CA SER A 90 4.32 5.55 -2.04
C SER A 90 5.07 4.30 -1.64
N PHE A 91 6.15 4.42 -0.86
CA PHE A 91 6.86 3.26 -0.32
C PHE A 91 6.43 2.94 1.12
N LEU A 92 6.76 1.73 1.59
CA LEU A 92 6.33 1.26 2.91
C LEU A 92 6.70 2.21 4.06
N GLY A 93 7.89 2.82 4.01
CA GLY A 93 8.34 3.78 5.01
C GLY A 93 7.50 5.07 5.08
N ARG A 94 6.90 5.52 3.97
CA ARG A 94 5.99 6.67 3.95
C ARG A 94 4.62 6.32 4.54
N ILE A 95 4.12 5.13 4.24
CA ILE A 95 2.80 4.69 4.68
C ILE A 95 2.83 4.30 6.17
N VAL A 96 3.84 3.54 6.59
CA VAL A 96 3.96 3.04 7.97
C VAL A 96 4.53 4.11 8.92
N ASN A 97 5.11 5.18 8.38
CA ASN A 97 5.63 6.32 9.13
C ASN A 97 6.48 5.91 10.37
N ARG A 98 7.62 5.25 10.12
CA ARG A 98 8.56 4.79 11.18
C ARG A 98 9.52 5.86 11.70
N TYR A 99 9.29 7.16 11.47
CA TYR A 99 10.21 8.22 11.87
C TYR A 99 9.74 8.95 13.15
N PRO A 100 10.49 8.87 14.26
CA PRO A 100 10.01 9.22 15.61
C PRO A 100 10.12 10.70 16.00
N ASN A 101 10.53 11.60 15.09
CA ASN A 101 10.77 12.98 15.48
C ASN A 101 9.53 13.82 15.21
N ALA A 102 8.68 13.98 16.23
CA ALA A 102 7.42 14.71 16.33
C ALA A 102 7.46 16.23 16.02
N HIS A 103 8.45 16.72 15.27
CA HIS A 103 8.69 18.15 15.07
C HIS A 103 8.82 18.58 13.59
N HIS A 104 8.55 17.71 12.62
CA HIS A 104 8.58 18.13 11.21
C HIS A 104 7.20 18.04 10.55
N PRO A 105 6.64 19.12 9.99
CA PRO A 105 5.37 19.11 9.25
C PRO A 105 5.38 18.26 7.95
N ASN A 106 6.45 17.51 7.68
CA ASN A 106 6.66 16.72 6.46
C ASN A 106 5.97 15.33 6.48
N TYR A 107 5.04 15.06 7.41
CA TYR A 107 4.34 13.76 7.50
C TYR A 107 3.31 13.52 6.42
N LEU A 108 2.83 14.58 5.77
CA LEU A 108 1.65 14.54 4.91
C LEU A 108 1.98 14.15 3.47
N HIS A 109 3.27 13.92 3.16
CA HIS A 109 3.75 13.65 1.80
C HIS A 109 2.96 14.37 0.68
N PRO A 110 2.67 15.69 0.84
CA PRO A 110 1.76 16.40 -0.08
C PRO A 110 2.33 16.42 -1.50
N GLU A 111 3.64 16.19 -1.65
CA GLU A 111 4.29 16.02 -2.94
C GLU A 111 3.66 14.91 -3.81
N LEU A 112 3.09 13.86 -3.20
CA LEU A 112 2.44 12.77 -3.93
C LEU A 112 1.23 13.28 -4.71
N ILE A 113 0.40 14.11 -4.08
CA ILE A 113 -0.82 14.66 -4.68
C ILE A 113 -0.52 15.93 -5.48
N ALA A 114 0.47 16.73 -5.06
CA ALA A 114 0.90 17.91 -5.79
C ALA A 114 1.34 17.57 -7.24
N LEU A 115 1.99 16.43 -7.45
CA LEU A 115 2.34 15.96 -8.80
C LEU A 115 1.10 15.68 -9.66
N TRP A 116 0.05 15.08 -9.07
CA TRP A 116 -1.22 14.87 -9.75
C TRP A 116 -1.93 16.19 -10.05
N ASN A 117 -1.96 17.11 -9.09
CA ASN A 117 -2.48 18.46 -9.29
C ASN A 117 -1.80 19.16 -10.48
N ASN A 118 -0.49 19.00 -10.65
CA ASN A 118 0.25 19.56 -11.78
C ASN A 118 -0.06 18.86 -13.12
N ALA A 119 -0.53 17.61 -13.08
CA ALA A 119 -0.88 16.83 -14.26
C ALA A 119 -2.34 17.03 -14.73
N VAL A 120 -3.23 17.57 -13.87
CA VAL A 120 -4.65 17.82 -14.22
C VAL A 120 -4.84 18.55 -15.56
N PRO A 121 -4.10 19.63 -15.88
CA PRO A 121 -4.27 20.33 -17.16
C PRO A 121 -3.97 19.49 -18.41
N PHE A 122 -3.32 18.33 -18.23
CA PHE A 122 -2.94 17.40 -19.29
C PHE A 122 -3.85 16.17 -19.36
N LEU A 123 -4.93 16.15 -18.57
CA LEU A 123 -5.93 15.10 -18.69
C LEU A 123 -6.62 15.16 -20.07
N PRO A 124 -7.09 14.01 -20.60
CA PRO A 124 -7.85 13.98 -21.85
C PRO A 124 -9.17 14.76 -21.69
N LYS A 125 -9.66 15.40 -22.75
CA LYS A 125 -10.92 16.17 -22.69
C LYS A 125 -12.17 15.30 -22.74
N ASP A 126 -12.09 14.19 -23.46
CA ASP A 126 -13.21 13.30 -23.74
C ASP A 126 -13.27 12.18 -22.70
N VAL A 127 -13.45 12.55 -21.42
CA VAL A 127 -13.55 11.63 -20.28
C VAL A 127 -14.92 11.79 -19.65
N GLU A 128 -15.61 10.68 -19.44
CA GLU A 128 -16.93 10.62 -18.77
C GLU A 128 -16.77 10.33 -17.27
N GLU A 129 -15.74 9.57 -16.90
CA GLU A 129 -15.53 9.09 -15.54
C GLU A 129 -14.06 9.14 -15.11
N VAL A 130 -13.79 9.73 -13.95
CA VAL A 130 -12.46 9.78 -13.32
C VAL A 130 -12.50 9.09 -11.97
N TRP A 131 -11.73 8.02 -11.84
CA TRP A 131 -11.54 7.30 -10.59
C TRP A 131 -10.24 7.73 -9.93
N LEU A 132 -10.27 7.96 -8.62
CA LEU A 132 -9.09 8.22 -7.82
C LEU A 132 -8.76 6.96 -7.00
N GLY A 133 -7.69 6.28 -7.38
CA GLY A 133 -7.18 5.09 -6.70
C GLY A 133 -6.46 5.46 -5.41
N VAL A 134 -7.14 5.30 -4.27
CA VAL A 134 -6.66 5.74 -2.94
C VAL A 134 -6.10 4.60 -2.09
N THR A 135 -5.72 3.47 -2.70
CA THR A 135 -5.22 2.32 -1.93
C THR A 135 -3.89 2.68 -1.25
N PRO A 136 -3.79 2.62 0.09
CA PRO A 136 -2.54 2.90 0.79
C PRO A 136 -1.65 1.64 0.73
N ALA A 137 -1.09 1.32 -0.42
CA ALA A 137 -0.19 0.16 -0.58
C ALA A 137 1.21 0.58 -1.06
N PRO A 138 2.29 -0.04 -0.56
CA PRO A 138 3.64 0.32 -0.97
C PRO A 138 3.97 -0.13 -2.40
N ALA A 139 4.58 0.75 -3.18
CA ALA A 139 4.97 0.56 -4.58
C ALA A 139 5.75 -0.74 -4.80
N GLU A 140 6.73 -1.04 -3.93
CA GLU A 140 7.59 -2.21 -4.06
C GLU A 140 6.81 -3.53 -3.99
N LYS A 141 5.64 -3.50 -3.36
CA LYS A 141 4.79 -4.66 -3.23
C LYS A 141 3.73 -4.78 -4.33
N ARG A 142 3.51 -3.70 -5.10
CA ARG A 142 2.62 -3.66 -6.27
C ARG A 142 3.28 -4.23 -7.53
N VAL A 143 4.60 -4.03 -7.68
CA VAL A 143 5.39 -4.38 -8.90
C VAL A 143 5.28 -5.84 -9.33
N HIS A 144 5.04 -6.77 -8.39
CA HIS A 144 4.98 -8.20 -8.69
C HIS A 144 3.57 -8.72 -9.06
N HIS A 145 2.55 -7.87 -9.09
CA HIS A 145 1.18 -8.29 -9.37
C HIS A 145 0.52 -7.34 -10.39
N PRO A 146 0.47 -7.67 -11.69
CA PRO A 146 -0.12 -6.81 -12.71
C PRO A 146 -1.61 -6.48 -12.46
N THR A 147 -2.35 -7.38 -11.80
CA THR A 147 -3.77 -7.24 -11.44
C THR A 147 -3.99 -6.94 -9.95
N TRP A 148 -3.01 -6.35 -9.26
CA TRP A 148 -3.07 -6.17 -7.80
C TRP A 148 -4.28 -5.35 -7.30
N GLN A 149 -4.88 -4.52 -8.15
CA GLN A 149 -6.07 -3.75 -7.84
C GLN A 149 -7.32 -4.66 -7.75
N GLU A 150 -7.44 -5.63 -8.66
CA GLU A 150 -8.58 -6.56 -8.75
C GLU A 150 -8.39 -7.79 -7.84
N CYS A 151 -7.20 -8.40 -7.87
CA CYS A 151 -6.86 -9.66 -7.20
C CYS A 151 -5.54 -9.58 -6.42
N GLY A 152 -5.27 -8.43 -5.81
CA GLY A 152 -4.12 -8.22 -4.94
C GLY A 152 -3.94 -9.35 -3.92
N PRO A 153 -2.69 -9.78 -3.67
CA PRO A 153 -2.39 -10.86 -2.74
C PRO A 153 -2.95 -10.56 -1.34
N ARG A 154 -3.39 -11.61 -0.62
CA ARG A 154 -4.03 -11.50 0.72
C ARG A 154 -3.29 -10.63 1.74
N TRP A 155 -1.97 -10.44 1.59
CA TRP A 155 -1.22 -9.56 2.50
C TRP A 155 -1.63 -8.09 2.38
N ILE A 156 -2.15 -7.64 1.22
CA ILE A 156 -2.66 -6.27 1.04
C ILE A 156 -3.87 -6.04 1.94
N ASP A 157 -4.79 -7.00 1.95
CA ASP A 157 -6.02 -6.91 2.73
C ASP A 157 -5.66 -6.83 4.23
N VAL A 158 -4.68 -7.61 4.68
CA VAL A 158 -4.12 -7.52 6.05
C VAL A 158 -3.43 -6.18 6.31
N PHE A 159 -2.65 -5.66 5.35
CA PHE A 159 -1.92 -4.40 5.48
C PHE A 159 -2.87 -3.21 5.62
N VAL A 160 -3.80 -3.06 4.68
CA VAL A 160 -4.77 -1.97 4.64
C VAL A 160 -5.71 -2.05 5.84
N HIS A 161 -6.08 -3.26 6.28
CA HIS A 161 -7.03 -3.44 7.37
C HIS A 161 -6.43 -3.27 8.78
N ASN A 162 -5.17 -3.68 9.00
CA ASN A 162 -4.59 -3.67 10.35
C ASN A 162 -3.80 -2.40 10.69
N ASP A 163 -3.34 -1.65 9.70
CA ASP A 163 -2.34 -0.66 9.96
C ASP A 163 -2.96 0.70 10.35
N HIS A 164 -2.87 1.06 11.64
CA HIS A 164 -3.13 2.43 12.09
C HIS A 164 -2.34 3.45 11.27
N ALA A 165 -1.17 3.09 10.76
CA ALA A 165 -0.40 3.96 9.89
C ALA A 165 -1.08 4.14 8.52
N SER A 166 -1.75 3.13 7.96
CA SER A 166 -2.57 3.31 6.75
C SER A 166 -3.73 4.28 6.99
N GLN A 167 -4.39 4.21 8.15
CA GLN A 167 -5.45 5.17 8.52
C GLN A 167 -4.90 6.59 8.72
N ARG A 168 -3.78 6.74 9.45
CA ARG A 168 -3.12 8.05 9.64
C ARG A 168 -2.61 8.61 8.32
N PHE A 169 -2.05 7.78 7.45
CA PHE A 169 -1.57 8.14 6.13
C PHE A 169 -2.73 8.70 5.30
N LEU A 170 -3.85 7.98 5.22
CA LEU A 170 -5.06 8.47 4.56
C LEU A 170 -5.58 9.76 5.20
N GLY A 171 -5.68 9.81 6.53
CA GLY A 171 -6.11 11.00 7.26
C GLY A 171 -5.26 12.24 6.96
N GLY A 172 -3.95 12.05 6.78
CA GLY A 172 -3.03 13.12 6.41
C GLY A 172 -3.23 13.68 4.99
N HIS A 173 -3.85 12.91 4.09
CA HIS A 173 -4.04 13.30 2.69
C HIS A 173 -5.47 13.75 2.37
N ILE A 174 -6.36 13.88 3.37
CA ILE A 174 -7.77 14.27 3.14
C ILE A 174 -7.84 15.60 2.38
N GLN A 175 -7.15 16.63 2.89
CA GLN A 175 -7.18 17.97 2.29
C GLN A 175 -6.55 17.98 0.89
N ASP A 176 -5.43 17.27 0.71
CA ASP A 176 -4.74 17.21 -0.58
C ASP A 176 -5.59 16.51 -1.64
N VAL A 177 -6.22 15.38 -1.29
CA VAL A 177 -7.09 14.64 -2.21
C VAL A 177 -8.37 15.43 -2.50
N ALA A 178 -8.96 16.10 -1.51
CA ALA A 178 -10.10 17.00 -1.74
C ALA A 178 -9.75 18.16 -2.69
N ALA A 179 -8.56 18.76 -2.54
CA ALA A 179 -8.08 19.78 -3.46
C ALA A 179 -7.89 19.24 -4.89
N LEU A 180 -7.39 18.00 -5.02
CA LEU A 180 -7.28 17.34 -6.33
C LEU A 180 -8.66 17.09 -6.96
N VAL A 181 -9.65 16.62 -6.18
CA VAL A 181 -11.02 16.43 -6.65
C VAL A 181 -11.59 17.74 -7.19
N LYS A 182 -11.50 18.84 -6.42
CA LYS A 182 -11.96 20.17 -6.88
C LYS A 182 -11.26 20.60 -8.17
N LYS A 183 -9.95 20.41 -8.26
CA LYS A 183 -9.18 20.77 -9.44
C LYS A 183 -9.59 19.97 -10.69
N ILE A 184 -9.90 18.68 -10.53
CA ILE A 184 -10.41 17.84 -11.61
C ILE A 184 -11.81 18.30 -12.01
N ASP A 185 -12.68 18.57 -11.03
CA ASP A 185 -14.03 19.08 -11.27
C ASP A 185 -14.01 20.39 -12.07
N ASP A 186 -13.15 21.34 -11.68
CA ASP A 186 -12.93 22.60 -12.38
C ASP A 186 -12.41 22.38 -13.80
N HIS A 187 -11.50 21.42 -14.00
CA HIS A 187 -10.93 21.11 -15.32
C HIS A 187 -11.98 20.60 -16.31
N TYR A 188 -12.98 19.87 -15.83
CA TYR A 188 -14.07 19.33 -16.64
C TYR A 188 -15.37 20.12 -16.50
N GLU A 189 -15.34 21.30 -15.86
CA GLU A 189 -16.51 22.16 -15.65
C GLU A 189 -17.71 21.41 -15.01
N GLY A 190 -17.41 20.46 -14.11
CA GLY A 190 -18.40 19.63 -13.42
C GLY A 190 -19.13 18.60 -14.30
N CYS A 191 -18.69 18.39 -15.54
CA CYS A 191 -19.34 17.47 -16.49
C CYS A 191 -18.89 16.00 -16.33
N VAL A 192 -17.87 15.74 -15.51
CA VAL A 192 -17.31 14.39 -15.32
C VAL A 192 -17.75 13.79 -13.98
N SER A 193 -18.00 12.48 -13.96
CA SER A 193 -18.25 11.77 -12.70
C SER A 193 -16.91 11.46 -12.01
N ILE A 194 -16.70 11.99 -10.81
CA ILE A 194 -15.50 11.73 -10.00
C ILE A 194 -15.83 10.75 -8.89
N LYS A 195 -15.06 9.66 -8.79
CA LYS A 195 -15.27 8.58 -7.81
C LYS A 195 -13.99 8.20 -7.11
N LEU A 196 -14.12 7.72 -5.87
CA LEU A 196 -13.00 7.10 -5.15
C LEU A 196 -12.98 5.59 -5.42
N SER A 197 -11.79 5.01 -5.57
CA SER A 197 -11.63 3.59 -5.89
C SER A 197 -10.40 3.01 -5.20
N GLY A 198 -10.17 1.71 -5.40
CA GLY A 198 -9.07 0.96 -4.81
C GLY A 198 -9.53 0.01 -3.70
N ARG A 199 -8.62 -0.33 -2.78
CA ARG A 199 -8.88 -1.20 -1.64
C ARG A 199 -8.68 -0.43 -0.35
N LEU A 200 -9.75 -0.32 0.43
CA LEU A 200 -9.75 0.37 1.72
C LEU A 200 -10.28 -0.55 2.80
N SER A 201 -9.81 -0.37 4.04
CA SER A 201 -10.44 -1.01 5.19
C SER A 201 -11.81 -0.39 5.41
N VAL A 202 -12.78 -1.17 5.87
CA VAL A 202 -14.05 -0.62 6.41
C VAL A 202 -13.80 0.42 7.51
N LYS A 203 -12.67 0.32 8.24
CA LYS A 203 -12.26 1.30 9.27
C LYS A 203 -11.78 2.63 8.70
N SER A 204 -11.54 2.69 7.39
CA SER A 204 -11.11 3.90 6.67
C SER A 204 -12.28 4.60 5.96
N ALA A 205 -13.53 4.23 6.24
CA ALA A 205 -14.70 4.93 5.70
C ALA A 205 -14.68 6.44 5.97
N PHE A 206 -14.18 6.84 7.15
CA PHE A 206 -14.01 8.25 7.52
C PHE A 206 -13.23 9.08 6.49
N PHE A 207 -12.30 8.46 5.76
CA PHE A 207 -11.49 9.16 4.75
C PHE A 207 -12.34 9.57 3.54
N VAL A 208 -13.21 8.67 3.07
CA VAL A 208 -14.13 8.94 1.96
C VAL A 208 -15.14 10.01 2.38
N GLU A 209 -15.74 9.85 3.56
CA GLU A 209 -16.70 10.81 4.12
C GLU A 209 -16.09 12.20 4.30
N ALA A 210 -14.88 12.28 4.85
CA ALA A 210 -14.21 13.55 5.06
C ALA A 210 -13.88 14.26 3.75
N ILE A 211 -13.43 13.54 2.71
CA ILE A 211 -13.21 14.16 1.40
C ILE A 211 -14.55 14.68 0.85
N GLY A 212 -15.62 13.89 0.92
CA GLY A 212 -16.96 14.30 0.47
C GLY A 212 -17.44 15.58 1.15
N GLN A 213 -17.23 15.70 2.46
CA GLN A 213 -17.50 16.92 3.23
C GLN A 213 -16.66 18.10 2.76
N GLU A 214 -15.34 17.92 2.59
CA GLU A 214 -14.42 18.97 2.15
C GLU A 214 -14.71 19.49 0.73
N VAL A 215 -15.26 18.64 -0.14
CA VAL A 215 -15.66 19.02 -1.51
C VAL A 215 -17.13 19.41 -1.64
N GLU A 216 -17.91 19.31 -0.56
CA GLU A 216 -19.35 19.56 -0.54
C GLU A 216 -20.12 18.73 -1.59
N LYS A 217 -19.66 17.49 -1.84
CA LYS A 217 -20.28 16.54 -2.78
C LYS A 217 -20.32 15.15 -2.17
N ASP A 218 -21.38 14.41 -2.48
CA ASP A 218 -21.44 12.98 -2.18
C ASP A 218 -20.52 12.22 -3.14
N LEU A 219 -19.40 11.71 -2.63
CA LEU A 219 -18.43 10.98 -3.42
C LEU A 219 -18.68 9.48 -3.30
N GLU A 220 -18.98 8.84 -4.44
CA GLU A 220 -19.14 7.39 -4.52
C GLU A 220 -17.77 6.68 -4.36
N PHE A 221 -17.72 5.66 -3.50
CA PHE A 221 -16.61 4.71 -3.47
C PHE A 221 -16.98 3.44 -4.24
N VAL A 222 -16.39 3.25 -5.42
CA VAL A 222 -16.59 2.09 -6.31
C VAL A 222 -15.53 1.01 -6.15
N GLY A 223 -14.64 1.17 -5.17
CA GLY A 223 -13.61 0.21 -4.83
C GLY A 223 -14.11 -0.96 -3.98
N ARG A 224 -13.16 -1.71 -3.42
CA ARG A 224 -13.43 -2.80 -2.48
C ARG A 224 -13.19 -2.36 -1.05
N TRP A 225 -14.21 -2.53 -0.22
CA TRP A 225 -14.09 -2.49 1.24
C TRP A 225 -13.58 -3.83 1.75
N VAL A 226 -12.48 -3.81 2.50
CA VAL A 226 -11.88 -4.98 3.14
C VAL A 226 -12.45 -5.09 4.55
N SER A 227 -13.30 -6.09 4.74
CA SER A 227 -13.92 -6.37 6.04
C SER A 227 -12.95 -7.03 7.03
N ASN A 228 -13.33 -7.12 8.30
CA ASN A 228 -12.55 -7.84 9.31
C ASN A 228 -12.37 -9.33 8.94
N GLU A 229 -13.39 -9.95 8.34
CA GLU A 229 -13.44 -11.37 7.99
C GLU A 229 -12.53 -11.72 6.82
N GLU A 230 -12.34 -10.78 5.90
CA GLU A 230 -11.48 -10.92 4.72
C GLU A 230 -9.99 -10.71 5.04
N ALA A 231 -9.69 -10.13 6.20
CA ALA A 231 -8.34 -9.94 6.72
C ALA A 231 -8.08 -10.79 7.99
N PRO A 232 -8.28 -12.12 7.97
CA PRO A 232 -8.04 -12.95 9.14
C PRO A 232 -6.54 -12.93 9.47
N GLY A 233 -6.19 -12.41 10.65
CA GLY A 233 -4.81 -12.16 11.05
C GLY A 233 -4.40 -10.69 11.03
N ALA A 234 -5.29 -9.76 10.66
CA ALA A 234 -5.08 -8.33 10.94
C ALA A 234 -4.78 -8.11 12.43
N ALA A 235 -5.61 -8.61 13.34
CA ALA A 235 -5.32 -8.56 14.79
C ALA A 235 -3.96 -9.17 15.21
N VAL A 236 -3.36 -10.02 14.38
CA VAL A 236 -2.06 -10.70 14.58
C VAL A 236 -0.92 -9.97 13.84
N SER A 237 -1.21 -8.97 13.00
CA SER A 237 -0.23 -8.36 12.09
C SER A 237 0.66 -7.30 12.75
N SER A 238 0.28 -6.75 13.92
CA SER A 238 1.25 -6.03 14.77
C SER A 238 2.40 -6.96 15.22
N GLN A 239 2.12 -8.26 15.39
CA GLN A 239 3.12 -9.28 15.69
C GLN A 239 3.92 -9.73 14.44
N LEU A 240 3.36 -9.65 13.22
CA LEU A 240 4.08 -9.98 11.97
C LEU A 240 5.10 -8.93 11.53
N LEU A 241 5.00 -7.69 12.03
CA LEU A 241 6.02 -6.65 11.89
C LEU A 241 7.10 -6.73 12.98
N CYS A 242 6.90 -7.56 14.00
CA CYS A 242 7.88 -7.83 15.03
C CYS A 242 9.02 -8.71 14.45
N PRO A 243 10.28 -8.24 14.44
CA PRO A 243 11.42 -9.06 14.00
C PRO A 243 11.59 -10.36 14.81
N MET A 244 10.98 -10.43 16.00
CA MET A 244 11.00 -11.60 16.90
C MET A 244 10.06 -12.74 16.46
N ALA A 245 9.11 -12.51 15.53
CA ALA A 245 8.17 -13.53 15.08
C ALA A 245 8.60 -14.28 13.79
N ARG A 246 9.78 -13.99 13.21
CA ARG A 246 10.21 -14.57 11.93
C ARG A 246 10.92 -15.92 12.09
N LYS A 247 10.18 -17.02 11.89
CA LYS A 247 10.76 -18.38 11.78
C LYS A 247 11.35 -18.72 10.41
N LYS A 248 11.21 -17.88 9.37
CA LYS A 248 11.72 -18.21 8.01
C LYS A 248 12.38 -17.01 7.31
N ARG A 249 13.61 -17.28 6.83
CA ARG A 249 14.44 -16.54 5.87
C ARG A 249 15.21 -15.32 6.39
N ARG A 250 16.45 -15.60 6.84
CA ARG A 250 17.63 -14.76 6.54
C ARG A 250 18.76 -15.70 6.13
N CYS A 251 19.22 -15.59 4.87
CA CYS A 251 20.41 -16.30 4.40
C CYS A 251 21.66 -15.67 5.03
N GLY A 252 22.69 -16.49 5.24
CA GLY A 252 23.84 -16.22 6.11
C GLY A 252 24.62 -14.95 5.81
N THR A 253 25.33 -14.50 6.86
CA THR A 253 26.18 -13.29 7.06
C THR A 253 25.58 -12.08 7.79
N HIS A 254 24.43 -12.20 8.48
CA HIS A 254 23.94 -11.14 9.37
C HIS A 254 24.22 -11.48 10.85
N LEU A 255 24.80 -10.54 11.62
CA LEU A 255 25.15 -10.64 13.05
C LEU A 255 23.98 -11.02 13.99
N LEU A 256 22.76 -11.12 13.46
CA LEU A 256 21.52 -11.40 14.19
C LEU A 256 20.73 -12.56 13.55
N ALA A 257 21.36 -13.32 12.64
CA ALA A 257 20.70 -14.45 11.99
C ALA A 257 20.33 -15.55 12.99
N TRP A 258 21.12 -15.71 14.06
CA TRP A 258 20.89 -16.68 15.12
C TRP A 258 19.72 -16.30 16.05
N LEU A 259 19.34 -15.01 16.14
CA LEU A 259 18.15 -14.58 16.88
C LEU A 259 16.85 -15.19 16.34
N GLY A 260 16.86 -15.74 15.11
CA GLY A 260 15.75 -16.51 14.56
C GLY A 260 15.49 -17.84 15.28
N ASN A 261 16.45 -18.32 16.08
CA ASN A 261 16.33 -19.53 16.91
C ASN A 261 15.93 -19.24 18.36
N VAL A 262 15.85 -17.97 18.76
CA VAL A 262 15.47 -17.57 20.11
C VAL A 262 13.96 -17.76 20.29
N ALA A 263 13.58 -18.46 21.35
CA ALA A 263 12.19 -18.64 21.73
C ALA A 263 11.71 -17.43 22.54
N TRP A 264 11.29 -16.37 21.84
CA TRP A 264 10.79 -15.15 22.47
C TRP A 264 9.53 -15.43 23.29
N SER A 265 9.51 -14.93 24.52
CA SER A 265 8.35 -15.00 25.39
C SER A 265 7.21 -14.14 24.84
N LYS A 266 5.97 -14.51 25.16
CA LYS A 266 4.78 -13.73 24.79
C LYS A 266 4.87 -12.33 25.37
N GLU A 267 5.38 -12.23 26.59
CA GLU A 267 5.58 -11.00 27.33
C GLU A 267 6.59 -10.07 26.63
N ALA A 268 7.69 -10.60 26.07
CA ALA A 268 8.63 -9.81 25.27
C ALA A 268 7.97 -9.31 23.97
N GLY A 269 7.20 -10.18 23.31
CA GLY A 269 6.43 -9.84 22.11
C GLY A 269 5.40 -8.72 22.33
N ASP A 270 4.60 -8.84 23.39
CA ASP A 270 3.57 -7.86 23.74
C ASP A 270 4.19 -6.52 24.17
N ALA A 271 5.30 -6.55 24.92
CA ALA A 271 6.03 -5.33 25.29
C ALA A 271 6.65 -4.64 24.08
N TYR A 272 7.22 -5.41 23.14
CA TYR A 272 7.71 -4.87 21.89
C TYR A 272 6.59 -4.21 21.09
N ALA A 273 5.46 -4.90 20.92
CA ALA A 273 4.32 -4.38 20.17
C ALA A 273 3.82 -3.05 20.79
N GLY A 274 3.58 -3.03 22.10
CA GLY A 274 3.10 -1.81 22.79
C GLY A 274 4.07 -0.63 22.71
N LEU A 275 5.38 -0.86 22.70
CA LEU A 275 6.39 0.19 22.54
C LEU A 275 6.62 0.57 21.07
N ALA A 276 6.54 -0.39 20.15
CA ALA A 276 6.63 -0.14 18.72
C ALA A 276 5.45 0.69 18.23
N ASP A 277 4.24 0.44 18.76
CA ASP A 277 3.04 1.25 18.50
C ASP A 277 3.20 2.71 18.96
N GLN A 278 4.06 2.96 19.94
CA GLN A 278 4.46 4.29 20.42
C GLN A 278 5.63 4.90 19.63
N GLY A 279 6.10 4.25 18.56
CA GLY A 279 7.15 4.77 17.68
C GLY A 279 8.59 4.44 18.10
N PHE A 280 8.80 3.56 19.08
CA PHE A 280 10.13 3.24 19.62
C PHE A 280 10.90 2.14 18.84
N ASP A 281 10.38 1.62 17.73
CA ASP A 281 10.89 0.45 16.97
C ASP A 281 12.41 0.42 16.76
N ARG A 282 13.01 1.53 16.29
CA ARG A 282 14.46 1.61 16.03
C ARG A 282 15.28 1.47 17.31
N MET A 283 14.84 2.13 18.38
CA MET A 283 15.51 2.11 19.67
C MET A 283 15.40 0.73 20.32
N LEU A 284 14.23 0.07 20.22
CA LEU A 284 14.06 -1.32 20.66
C LEU A 284 14.98 -2.26 19.88
N MET A 285 15.16 -2.02 18.58
CA MET A 285 16.09 -2.79 17.75
C MET A 285 17.56 -2.55 18.09
N GLU A 286 17.93 -1.33 18.48
CA GLU A 286 19.27 -1.02 18.99
C GLU A 286 19.50 -1.68 20.35
N ASP A 287 18.49 -1.70 21.23
CA ASP A 287 18.53 -2.42 22.51
C ASP A 287 18.71 -3.93 22.28
N ILE A 288 17.89 -4.57 21.42
CA ILE A 288 18.03 -5.99 21.06
C ILE A 288 19.44 -6.27 20.52
N LYS A 289 19.95 -5.42 19.61
CA LYS A 289 21.29 -5.57 19.06
C LYS A 289 22.38 -5.46 20.12
N GLY A 290 22.25 -4.48 21.02
CA GLY A 290 23.21 -4.25 22.11
C GLY A 290 23.25 -5.45 23.06
N ILE A 291 22.07 -5.94 23.46
CA ILE A 291 21.94 -7.11 24.34
C ILE A 291 22.46 -8.37 23.63
N ALA A 292 22.10 -8.59 22.36
CA ALA A 292 22.52 -9.78 21.61
C ALA A 292 24.04 -9.84 21.41
N LYS A 293 24.73 -8.70 21.26
CA LYS A 293 26.20 -8.65 21.21
C LYS A 293 26.85 -9.23 22.47
N LEU A 294 26.16 -9.19 23.62
CA LEU A 294 26.67 -9.74 24.88
C LEU A 294 26.65 -11.28 24.89
N CYS A 295 25.78 -11.92 24.11
CA CYS A 295 25.73 -13.38 24.02
C CYS A 295 26.99 -13.98 23.39
N ASP A 296 27.61 -13.25 22.45
CA ASP A 296 28.81 -13.66 21.72
C ASP A 296 30.13 -13.21 22.41
N GLY A 297 30.05 -12.46 23.52
CA GLY A 297 31.20 -11.90 24.22
C GLY A 297 31.20 -12.12 25.74
N GLU A 298 32.20 -11.53 26.40
CA GLU A 298 32.26 -11.39 27.86
C GLU A 298 32.06 -9.91 28.23
N GLY A 299 31.33 -9.63 29.32
CA GLY A 299 31.23 -8.29 29.88
C GLY A 299 29.86 -7.90 30.41
N MET A 300 29.62 -6.58 30.45
CA MET A 300 28.34 -5.96 30.80
C MET A 300 28.00 -4.87 29.78
N ILE A 301 26.72 -4.66 29.52
CA ILE A 301 26.23 -3.52 28.74
C ILE A 301 25.31 -2.66 29.59
N VAL A 302 25.56 -1.36 29.55
CA VAL A 302 24.71 -0.34 30.16
C VAL A 302 23.80 0.18 29.06
N LEU A 303 22.49 -0.10 29.17
CA LEU A 303 21.50 0.39 28.22
C LEU A 303 21.13 1.84 28.57
N LEU A 304 20.65 2.57 27.57
CA LEU A 304 20.22 3.95 27.79
C LEU A 304 19.03 4.00 28.76
N PRO A 305 18.92 5.04 29.60
CA PRO A 305 17.74 5.27 30.42
C PRO A 305 16.45 5.25 29.60
N GLY A 306 15.39 4.78 30.22
CA GLY A 306 14.11 4.56 29.54
C GLY A 306 12.95 4.70 30.50
N ASN A 307 11.74 4.86 29.96
CA ASN A 307 10.53 4.74 30.78
C ASN A 307 10.35 3.30 31.29
N ILE A 308 9.39 3.11 32.21
CA ILE A 308 9.12 1.81 32.85
C ILE A 308 8.86 0.72 31.80
N LEU A 309 8.12 1.05 30.73
CA LEU A 309 7.77 0.11 29.67
C LEU A 309 9.02 -0.36 28.90
N ARG A 310 9.91 0.57 28.52
CA ARG A 310 11.16 0.25 27.81
C ARG A 310 12.08 -0.62 28.67
N ARG A 311 12.24 -0.29 29.95
CA ARG A 311 13.06 -1.11 30.87
C ARG A 311 12.49 -2.51 31.02
N ALA A 312 11.17 -2.63 31.19
CA ALA A 312 10.50 -3.93 31.23
C ALA A 312 10.74 -4.75 29.95
N PHE A 313 10.72 -4.11 28.78
CA PHE A 313 11.08 -4.77 27.52
C PHE A 313 12.54 -5.24 27.51
N GLN A 314 13.50 -4.39 27.92
CA GLN A 314 14.93 -4.75 27.97
C GLN A 314 15.18 -5.94 28.90
N HIS A 315 14.52 -5.99 30.05
CA HIS A 315 14.58 -7.13 30.97
C HIS A 315 14.08 -8.43 30.34
N ARG A 316 12.94 -8.38 29.64
CA ARG A 316 12.33 -9.54 28.99
C ARG A 316 13.19 -10.06 27.84
N VAL A 317 13.74 -9.17 27.01
CA VAL A 317 14.67 -9.53 25.93
C VAL A 317 15.93 -10.19 26.47
N ALA A 318 16.52 -9.63 27.53
CA ALA A 318 17.71 -10.21 28.15
C ALA A 318 17.41 -11.59 28.76
N ALA A 319 16.26 -11.75 29.41
CA ALA A 319 15.83 -13.03 29.98
C ALA A 319 15.62 -14.12 28.91
N ASP A 320 14.97 -13.78 27.79
CA ASP A 320 14.78 -14.70 26.66
C ASP A 320 16.11 -15.13 26.02
N LEU A 321 17.16 -14.31 26.16
CA LEU A 321 18.53 -14.60 25.72
C LEU A 321 19.38 -15.29 26.81
N GLY A 322 18.80 -15.61 27.98
CA GLY A 322 19.47 -16.27 29.09
C GLY A 322 20.44 -15.38 29.89
N LEU A 323 20.30 -14.06 29.78
CA LEU A 323 21.16 -13.07 30.45
C LEU A 323 20.53 -12.55 31.74
N LYS A 324 21.37 -12.07 32.66
CA LYS A 324 20.95 -11.44 33.92
C LYS A 324 20.87 -9.93 33.77
N THR A 325 19.98 -9.31 34.53
CA THR A 325 19.73 -7.86 34.46
C THR A 325 19.60 -7.26 35.84
N VAL A 326 20.03 -6.01 35.99
CA VAL A 326 19.88 -5.20 37.20
C VAL A 326 19.50 -3.78 36.79
N GLU A 327 18.54 -3.17 37.47
CA GLU A 327 18.26 -1.74 37.31
C GLU A 327 19.18 -0.93 38.23
N VAL A 328 19.83 0.08 37.67
CA VAL A 328 20.75 0.97 38.40
C VAL A 328 20.23 2.42 38.27
N SER A 329 20.50 3.24 39.30
CA SER A 329 20.05 4.62 39.47
C SER A 329 18.57 4.79 39.88
N GLU A 330 18.22 6.01 40.30
CA GLU A 330 16.86 6.41 40.73
C GLU A 330 16.21 7.39 39.73
N GLY A 331 14.89 7.50 39.77
CA GLY A 331 14.14 8.50 38.99
C GLY A 331 14.22 8.33 37.46
N SER A 332 14.40 9.46 36.75
CA SER A 332 14.46 9.52 35.28
C SER A 332 15.72 8.91 34.69
N ASP A 333 16.78 8.76 35.49
CA ASP A 333 18.09 8.25 35.06
C ASP A 333 18.22 6.73 35.25
N ARG A 334 17.14 6.10 35.71
CA ARG A 334 17.08 4.66 35.93
C ARG A 334 17.19 3.92 34.60
N HIS A 335 18.15 2.99 34.55
CA HIS A 335 18.51 2.25 33.35
C HIS A 335 18.80 0.78 33.66
N VAL A 336 18.81 -0.06 32.62
CA VAL A 336 19.03 -1.50 32.75
C VAL A 336 20.49 -1.82 32.42
N VAL A 337 21.15 -2.54 33.32
CA VAL A 337 22.47 -3.14 33.09
C VAL A 337 22.27 -4.62 32.84
N VAL A 338 22.76 -5.11 31.69
CA VAL A 338 22.69 -6.52 31.32
C VAL A 338 24.07 -7.16 31.47
N ARG A 339 24.11 -8.35 32.07
CA ARG A 339 25.32 -9.13 32.36
C ARG A 339 25.08 -10.58 31.94
N ARG A 340 26.14 -11.26 31.52
CA ARG A 340 26.09 -12.70 31.25
C ARG A 340 25.98 -13.51 32.53
#